data_AF-X1EIB6-F1
#
_entry.id   AF-X1EIB6-F1
#
_cell.length_a   1.000
_cell.length_b   1.000
_cell.length_c   1.000
_cell.angle_alpha   90.00
_cell.angle_beta   90.00
_cell.angle_gamma   90.00
#
_symmetry.space_group_name_H-M   'P 1'
#
loop_
_entity.id
_entity.type
_entity.pdbx_description
1 polymer ?
#
loop_
_entity_poly.entity_id
_entity_poly.type
_entity_poly.pdbx_seq_one_letter_code
_entity_poly.pdbx_strand_id
1 'polypeptide(L)'
;MGDKYSVAVITTIAVGNGPCAFTWNYAQNRTYVANRYSSSILVIRDVTGIEEDQKQSVSRLILQIYPNPAKTFFISHSPAAVQSVKIYDVLGKLIKVENWAEFNDKGDISLKSISSGVYFLKINTKEAEFIKKLIVTK
;
A
#
# COMPACT_ATOMS: atom_id res chain seq x y z
N MET A 1 -2.61 -36.79 -27.66
CA MET A 1 -1.34 -36.12 -28.04
C MET A 1 -1.37 -34.79 -27.30
N GLY A 2 -0.57 -34.64 -26.23
CA GLY A 2 -0.81 -33.68 -25.15
C GLY A 2 -0.54 -32.21 -25.48
N ASP A 3 -1.27 -31.33 -24.80
CA ASP A 3 -1.15 -29.87 -24.89
C ASP A 3 0.26 -29.43 -24.50
N LYS A 4 0.92 -28.69 -25.41
CA LYS A 4 2.22 -28.05 -25.14
C LYS A 4 1.99 -26.78 -24.33
N TYR A 5 2.32 -26.81 -23.06
CA TYR A 5 2.47 -25.58 -22.27
C TYR A 5 3.59 -24.72 -22.89
N SER A 6 3.25 -23.52 -23.39
CA SER A 6 4.23 -22.54 -23.81
C SER A 6 4.73 -21.78 -22.58
N VAL A 7 6.04 -21.88 -22.32
CA VAL A 7 6.68 -21.09 -21.26
C VAL A 7 7.09 -19.76 -21.88
N ALA A 8 6.50 -18.67 -21.39
CA ALA A 8 6.85 -17.31 -21.78
C ALA A 8 7.40 -16.55 -20.57
N VAL A 9 8.48 -15.79 -20.76
CA VAL A 9 8.96 -14.85 -19.75
C VAL A 9 8.03 -13.64 -19.76
N ILE A 10 7.29 -13.45 -18.66
CA ILE A 10 6.31 -12.36 -18.54
C ILE A 10 7.00 -11.08 -18.07
N THR A 11 7.97 -11.19 -17.15
CA THR A 11 8.68 -10.03 -16.59
C THR A 11 10.07 -10.43 -16.09
N THR A 12 10.98 -9.46 -16.02
CA THR A 12 12.31 -9.61 -15.39
C THR A 12 12.40 -8.62 -14.24
N ILE A 13 12.71 -9.11 -13.04
CA ILE A 13 12.88 -8.29 -11.84
C ILE A 13 14.37 -8.15 -11.57
N ALA A 14 14.88 -6.93 -11.44
CA ALA A 14 16.27 -6.69 -11.07
C ALA A 14 16.48 -7.03 -9.58
N VAL A 15 17.44 -7.92 -9.29
CA VAL A 15 17.63 -8.47 -7.94
C VAL A 15 18.86 -7.96 -7.19
N GLY A 16 19.74 -7.19 -7.86
CA GLY A 16 20.99 -6.68 -7.30
C GLY A 16 22.23 -7.20 -8.04
N ASN A 17 23.41 -7.03 -7.42
CA ASN A 17 24.70 -7.33 -8.04
C ASN A 17 25.24 -8.70 -7.61
N GLY A 18 25.55 -9.55 -8.59
CA GLY A 18 26.11 -10.89 -8.37
C GLY A 18 25.19 -11.82 -7.59
N PRO A 19 23.92 -12.03 -8.02
CA PRO A 19 23.07 -13.04 -7.41
C PRO A 19 23.72 -14.41 -7.57
N CYS A 20 23.86 -15.16 -6.47
CA CYS A 20 24.53 -16.47 -6.48
C CYS A 20 23.62 -17.63 -6.09
N ALA A 21 22.51 -17.36 -5.40
CA ALA A 21 21.54 -18.38 -5.00
C ALA A 21 20.17 -17.73 -4.76
N PHE A 22 19.10 -18.53 -4.89
CA PHE A 22 17.77 -18.16 -4.43
C PHE A 22 17.07 -19.33 -3.73
N THR A 23 16.11 -19.03 -2.87
CA THR A 23 15.24 -20.02 -2.23
C THR A 23 13.82 -19.48 -2.10
N TRP A 24 12.84 -20.37 -2.23
CA TRP A 24 11.42 -20.03 -2.08
C TRP A 24 10.90 -20.53 -0.73
N ASN A 25 10.29 -19.63 0.03
CA ASN A 25 9.52 -19.93 1.21
C ASN A 25 8.03 -19.97 0.82
N TYR A 26 7.49 -21.18 0.66
CA TYR A 26 6.10 -21.39 0.26
C TYR A 26 5.10 -20.86 1.29
N ALA A 27 5.41 -20.95 2.58
CA ALA A 27 4.50 -20.58 3.65
C ALA A 27 4.25 -19.06 3.71
N GLN A 28 5.23 -18.26 3.27
CA GLN A 28 5.14 -16.81 3.21
C GLN A 28 4.99 -16.24 1.79
N ASN A 29 5.01 -17.11 0.78
CA ASN A 29 5.08 -16.75 -0.63
C ASN A 29 6.19 -15.73 -0.95
N ARG A 30 7.39 -16.01 -0.45
CA ARG A 30 8.58 -15.14 -0.58
C ARG A 30 9.72 -15.89 -1.22
N THR A 31 10.36 -15.26 -2.21
CA THR A 31 11.61 -15.74 -2.79
C THR A 31 12.75 -14.85 -2.31
N TYR A 32 13.74 -15.47 -1.69
CA TYR A 32 14.95 -14.82 -1.19
C TYR A 32 16.07 -15.00 -2.20
N VAL A 33 16.76 -13.92 -2.56
CA VAL A 33 17.88 -13.93 -3.50
C VAL A 33 19.13 -13.42 -2.78
N ALA A 34 20.17 -14.24 -2.71
CA ALA A 34 21.44 -13.88 -2.11
C ALA A 34 22.33 -13.17 -3.14
N ASN A 35 22.76 -11.94 -2.83
CA ASN A 35 23.65 -11.15 -3.67
C ASN A 35 25.06 -11.14 -3.07
N ARG A 36 25.98 -11.86 -3.70
CA ARG A 36 27.35 -12.04 -3.20
C ARG A 36 28.15 -10.74 -3.19
N TYR A 37 27.97 -9.90 -4.22
CA TYR A 37 28.78 -8.68 -4.37
C TYR A 37 28.24 -7.48 -3.60
N SER A 38 26.99 -7.52 -3.13
CA SER A 38 26.40 -6.44 -2.33
C SER A 38 26.20 -6.80 -0.85
N SER A 39 26.65 -7.98 -0.41
CA SER A 39 26.46 -8.47 0.97
C SER A 39 25.01 -8.32 1.46
N SER A 40 24.04 -8.58 0.58
CA SER A 40 22.62 -8.36 0.86
C SER A 40 21.73 -9.49 0.36
N ILE A 41 20.52 -9.58 0.90
CA ILE A 41 19.48 -10.50 0.46
C ILE A 41 18.29 -9.67 -0.05
N LEU A 42 17.85 -9.91 -1.28
CA LEU A 42 16.60 -9.33 -1.80
C LEU A 42 15.43 -10.29 -1.52
N VAL A 43 14.27 -9.74 -1.17
CA VAL A 43 13.02 -10.51 -1.00
C VAL A 43 12.03 -10.11 -2.09
N ILE A 44 11.72 -11.03 -2.99
CA ILE A 44 10.60 -10.93 -3.91
C ILE A 44 9.39 -11.54 -3.20
N ARG A 45 8.32 -10.77 -3.06
CA ARG A 45 7.08 -11.23 -2.41
C ARG A 45 5.90 -10.86 -3.28
N ASP A 46 4.87 -11.68 -3.19
CA ASP A 46 3.58 -11.28 -3.71
C ASP A 46 2.95 -10.24 -2.78
N VAL A 47 2.35 -9.20 -3.36
CA VAL A 47 1.60 -8.19 -2.62
C VAL A 47 0.16 -8.29 -3.10
N THR A 48 -0.57 -9.23 -2.52
CA THR A 48 -1.99 -9.45 -2.83
C THR A 48 -2.91 -8.46 -2.09
N GLY A 49 -2.35 -7.53 -1.30
CA GLY A 49 -3.09 -6.59 -0.45
C GLY A 49 -2.49 -5.19 -0.46
N ILE A 50 -3.22 -4.23 0.10
CA ILE A 50 -2.76 -2.86 0.24
C ILE A 50 -1.87 -2.77 1.49
N GLU A 51 -0.62 -2.32 1.33
CA GLU A 51 0.31 -2.15 2.45
C GLU A 51 0.47 -0.67 2.80
N GLU A 52 0.47 -0.35 4.09
CA GLU A 52 0.84 0.99 4.56
C GLU A 52 2.31 1.28 4.20
N ASP A 53 2.56 2.42 3.58
CA ASP A 53 3.92 2.82 3.22
C ASP A 53 4.72 3.08 4.51
N GLN A 54 5.68 2.20 4.80
CA GLN A 54 6.54 2.27 5.98
C GLN A 54 7.73 3.23 5.79
N LYS A 55 7.75 4.03 4.71
CA LYS A 55 8.83 5.00 4.48
C LYS A 55 8.90 6.02 5.62
N GLN A 56 9.98 5.89 6.38
CA GLN A 56 10.30 6.62 7.59
C GLN A 56 10.41 8.14 7.32
N SER A 57 9.48 8.89 7.91
CA SER A 57 9.63 10.24 8.48
C SER A 57 10.70 11.16 7.88
N VAL A 58 10.51 11.61 6.65
CA VAL A 58 11.00 12.96 6.29
C VAL A 58 9.86 13.91 6.65
N SER A 59 10.09 14.85 7.57
CA SER A 59 9.04 15.71 8.15
C SER A 59 8.15 16.43 7.13
N ARG A 60 8.66 16.67 5.91
CA ARG A 60 7.92 17.29 4.80
C ARG A 60 6.98 16.36 4.04
N LEU A 61 6.97 15.05 4.28
CA LEU A 61 6.14 14.07 3.57
C LEU A 61 5.18 13.32 4.50
N ILE A 62 4.93 13.86 5.70
CA ILE A 62 4.10 13.18 6.67
C ILE A 62 2.63 13.40 6.31
N LEU A 63 1.89 12.31 6.12
CA LEU A 63 0.44 12.32 6.07
C LEU A 63 -0.13 11.77 7.38
N GLN A 64 -0.97 12.53 8.05
CA GLN A 64 -1.59 12.16 9.34
C GLN A 64 -3.11 12.14 9.24
N ILE A 65 -3.72 11.16 9.91
CA ILE A 65 -5.16 10.91 9.89
C ILE A 65 -5.64 10.76 11.32
N TYR A 66 -6.75 11.43 11.64
CA TYR A 66 -7.31 11.43 12.98
C TYR A 66 -8.85 11.49 12.95
N PRO A 67 -9.54 10.88 13.93
CA PRO A 67 -9.02 9.91 14.90
C PRO A 67 -8.73 8.54 14.25
N ASN A 68 -7.91 7.73 14.91
CA ASN A 68 -7.74 6.32 14.61
C ASN A 68 -7.59 5.57 15.95
N PRO A 69 -8.56 4.75 16.40
CA PRO A 69 -9.78 4.32 15.71
C PRO A 69 -10.82 5.42 15.41
N ALA A 70 -11.63 5.21 14.36
CA ALA A 70 -12.45 6.24 13.72
C ALA A 70 -13.93 5.85 13.60
N LYS A 71 -14.84 6.78 13.94
CA LYS A 71 -16.26 6.77 13.48
C LYS A 71 -16.46 7.68 12.26
N THR A 72 -15.65 8.71 12.19
CA THR A 72 -15.37 9.63 11.08
C THR A 72 -13.88 9.95 11.16
N PHE A 73 -13.27 10.44 10.09
CA PHE A 73 -11.88 10.89 10.12
C PHE A 73 -11.66 12.14 9.27
N PHE A 74 -10.61 12.88 9.59
CA PHE A 74 -10.06 13.94 8.77
C PHE A 74 -8.55 13.75 8.63
N ILE A 75 -7.98 14.42 7.63
CA ILE A 75 -6.54 14.43 7.38
C ILE A 75 -5.96 15.62 8.14
N SER A 76 -5.23 15.37 9.22
CA SER A 76 -4.72 16.42 10.12
C SER A 76 -3.45 17.08 9.59
N HIS A 77 -2.72 16.39 8.70
CA HIS A 77 -1.56 16.92 8.03
C HIS A 77 -1.40 16.22 6.67
N SER A 78 -1.17 17.01 5.62
CA SER A 78 -0.87 16.52 4.28
C SER A 78 0.27 17.37 3.68
N PRO A 79 1.24 16.78 2.98
CA PRO A 79 2.34 17.52 2.37
C PRO A 79 1.92 18.34 1.13
N ALA A 80 0.80 17.98 0.50
CA ALA A 80 0.24 18.68 -0.65
C ALA A 80 -1.29 18.58 -0.65
N ALA A 81 -1.95 19.39 -1.50
CA ALA A 81 -3.41 19.39 -1.64
C ALA A 81 -3.92 17.99 -1.97
N VAL A 82 -4.87 17.50 -1.16
CA VAL A 82 -5.50 16.19 -1.34
C VAL A 82 -6.52 16.29 -2.47
N GLN A 83 -6.45 15.35 -3.41
CA GLN A 83 -7.36 15.27 -4.56
C GLN A 83 -8.39 14.16 -4.38
N SER A 84 -8.00 13.03 -3.78
CA SER A 84 -8.95 11.94 -3.52
C SER A 84 -8.52 11.06 -2.36
N VAL A 85 -9.52 10.43 -1.75
CA VAL A 85 -9.34 9.34 -0.80
C VAL A 85 -10.15 8.14 -1.29
N LYS A 86 -9.48 7.01 -1.46
CA LYS A 86 -10.12 5.71 -1.75
C LYS A 86 -9.98 4.81 -0.53
N ILE A 87 -11.09 4.23 -0.10
CA ILE A 87 -11.15 3.33 1.06
C ILE A 87 -11.30 1.91 0.55
N TYR A 88 -10.42 1.03 0.99
CA TYR A 88 -10.40 -0.39 0.67
C TYR A 88 -10.50 -1.24 1.92
N ASP A 89 -11.14 -2.40 1.82
CA ASP A 89 -11.05 -3.42 2.86
C ASP A 89 -9.69 -4.15 2.83
N VAL A 90 -9.47 -5.07 3.77
CA VAL A 90 -8.23 -5.85 3.88
C VAL A 90 -7.97 -6.79 2.70
N LEU A 91 -8.99 -7.10 1.90
CA LEU A 91 -8.87 -7.92 0.69
C LEU A 91 -8.62 -7.06 -0.56
N GLY A 92 -8.49 -5.74 -0.41
CA GLY A 92 -8.28 -4.80 -1.50
C GLY A 92 -9.54 -4.43 -2.28
N LYS A 93 -10.73 -4.78 -1.79
CA LYS A 93 -11.99 -4.37 -2.42
C LYS A 93 -12.24 -2.89 -2.16
N LEU A 94 -12.51 -2.12 -3.22
CA LEU A 94 -12.88 -0.71 -3.11
C LEU A 94 -14.26 -0.57 -2.45
N ILE A 95 -14.31 0.12 -1.31
CA ILE A 95 -15.52 0.36 -0.52
C ILE A 95 -16.10 1.75 -0.81
N LYS A 96 -15.24 2.76 -0.90
CA LYS A 96 -15.66 4.16 -1.04
C LYS A 96 -14.62 5.01 -1.73
N VAL A 97 -15.07 6.03 -2.46
CA VAL A 97 -14.24 7.06 -3.09
C VAL A 97 -14.79 8.43 -2.70
N GLU A 98 -13.90 9.34 -2.31
CA GLU A 98 -14.17 10.76 -2.15
C GLU A 98 -13.19 11.55 -3.04
N ASN A 99 -13.70 12.48 -3.85
CA ASN A 99 -12.90 13.26 -4.80
C ASN A 99 -13.14 14.76 -4.58
N TRP A 100 -12.07 15.55 -4.65
CA TRP A 100 -12.10 17.00 -4.54
C TRP A 100 -11.17 17.63 -5.58
N ALA A 101 -11.49 18.84 -6.03
CA ALA A 101 -10.59 19.62 -6.87
C ALA A 101 -9.32 20.00 -6.08
N GLU A 102 -9.51 20.55 -4.87
CA GLU A 102 -8.49 20.76 -3.85
C GLU A 102 -9.14 20.68 -2.46
N PHE A 103 -8.63 19.82 -1.57
CA PHE A 103 -9.11 19.68 -0.20
C PHE A 103 -8.08 20.26 0.78
N ASN A 104 -8.47 21.30 1.52
CA ASN A 104 -7.67 21.93 2.58
C ASN A 104 -8.22 21.50 3.96
N ASP A 105 -7.80 20.31 4.41
CA ASP A 105 -7.66 19.79 5.78
C ASP A 105 -8.81 19.87 6.81
N LYS A 106 -10.00 20.40 6.49
CA LYS A 106 -11.05 20.65 7.53
C LYS A 106 -12.39 19.93 7.34
N GLY A 107 -12.52 19.05 6.35
CA GLY A 107 -13.75 18.26 6.15
C GLY A 107 -13.69 16.86 6.76
N ASP A 108 -14.69 16.49 7.55
CA ASP A 108 -14.84 15.10 8.01
C ASP A 108 -15.25 14.18 6.85
N ILE A 109 -14.53 13.08 6.69
CA ILE A 109 -14.90 11.98 5.79
C ILE A 109 -15.75 10.98 6.58
N SER A 110 -17.01 10.84 6.15
CA SER A 110 -18.00 10.00 6.83
C SER A 110 -17.80 8.51 6.55
N LEU A 111 -17.79 7.70 7.63
CA LEU A 111 -17.71 6.22 7.61
C LEU A 111 -19.06 5.56 7.97
N LYS A 112 -20.18 6.30 7.89
CA LYS A 112 -21.50 5.81 8.34
C LYS A 112 -21.92 4.48 7.70
N SER A 113 -21.64 4.29 6.41
CA SER A 113 -21.97 3.07 5.65
C SER A 113 -20.91 1.96 5.71
N ILE A 114 -19.83 2.15 6.47
CA ILE A 114 -18.70 1.21 6.57
C ILE A 114 -18.77 0.49 7.91
N SER A 115 -18.69 -0.83 7.90
CA SER A 115 -18.69 -1.67 9.11
C SER A 115 -17.43 -1.46 9.95
N SER A 116 -17.45 -1.88 11.23
CA SER A 116 -16.24 -1.89 12.03
C SER A 116 -15.22 -2.88 11.46
N GLY A 117 -13.94 -2.52 11.50
CA GLY A 117 -12.88 -3.34 10.92
C GLY A 117 -11.62 -2.55 10.59
N VAL A 118 -10.66 -3.22 9.97
CA VAL A 118 -9.44 -2.62 9.45
C VAL A 118 -9.63 -2.29 7.97
N TYR A 119 -9.18 -1.10 7.57
CA TYR A 119 -9.27 -0.59 6.21
C TYR A 119 -7.96 0.06 5.80
N PHE A 120 -7.76 0.20 4.49
CA PHE A 120 -6.66 0.95 3.93
C PHE A 120 -7.17 2.14 3.12
N LEU A 121 -6.61 3.29 3.41
CA LEU A 121 -6.87 4.55 2.73
C LEU A 121 -5.75 4.78 1.72
N LYS A 122 -6.10 4.88 0.43
CA LYS A 122 -5.20 5.34 -0.62
C LYS A 122 -5.54 6.80 -0.91
N ILE A 123 -4.60 7.68 -0.59
CA ILE A 123 -4.80 9.13 -0.58
C ILE A 123 -3.91 9.71 -1.67
N ASN A 124 -4.52 10.31 -2.67
CA ASN A 124 -3.81 10.96 -3.76
C ASN A 124 -3.72 12.46 -3.48
N THR A 125 -2.50 12.98 -3.52
CA THR A 125 -2.22 14.42 -3.54
C THR A 125 -1.71 14.83 -4.92
N LYS A 126 -1.48 16.13 -5.13
CA LYS A 126 -0.81 16.63 -6.34
C LYS A 126 0.59 16.05 -6.57
N GLU A 127 1.27 15.66 -5.49
CA GLU A 127 2.69 15.29 -5.54
C GLU A 127 2.93 13.79 -5.39
N ALA A 128 2.10 13.10 -4.61
CA ALA A 128 2.33 11.71 -4.24
C ALA A 128 1.05 10.97 -3.88
N GLU A 129 1.17 9.65 -3.86
CA GLU A 129 0.17 8.76 -3.32
C GLU A 129 0.64 8.21 -1.96
N PHE A 130 -0.27 8.18 -0.99
CA PHE A 130 -0.03 7.64 0.34
C PHE A 130 -1.01 6.52 0.64
N ILE A 131 -0.54 5.52 1.38
CA ILE A 131 -1.38 4.43 1.88
C ILE A 131 -1.33 4.44 3.40
N LYS A 132 -2.51 4.49 4.05
CA LYS A 132 -2.65 4.51 5.51
C LYS A 132 -3.66 3.49 6.00
N LYS A 133 -3.32 2.81 7.10
CA LYS A 133 -4.25 1.92 7.79
C LYS A 133 -5.21 2.73 8.67
N LEU A 134 -6.50 2.42 8.59
CA LEU A 134 -7.55 3.01 9.43
C LEU A 134 -8.32 1.89 10.16
N ILE A 135 -8.56 2.07 11.46
CA ILE A 135 -9.43 1.20 12.25
C ILE A 135 -10.78 1.90 12.37
N VAL A 136 -11.85 1.26 11.92
CA VAL A 136 -13.23 1.80 12.01
C VAL A 136 -13.96 1.16 13.17
N THR A 137 -14.63 1.98 13.99
CA THR A 137 -15.49 1.56 15.11
C THR A 137 -16.88 2.18 14.96
N LYS A 138 -17.91 1.55 15.55
CA LYS A 138 -19.29 2.07 15.57
C LYS A 138 -19.66 2.69 16.91
#